data_AF-J3JUM4-F1
#
_entry.id   AF-J3JUM4-F1
#
_cell.length_a   1.000
_cell.length_b   1.000
_cell.length_c   1.000
_cell.angle_alpha   90.00
_cell.angle_beta   90.00
_cell.angle_gamma   90.00
#
_symmetry.space_group_name_H-M   'P 1'
#
loop_
_entity.id
_entity.type
_entity.pdbx_description
1 polymer ?
#
loop_
_entity_poly.entity_id
_entity_poly.type
_entity_poly.pdbx_seq_one_letter_code
_entity_poly.pdbx_strand_id
1 'polypeptide(L)'
;MYMWTVCLVLAFCACFSHGQDGFEVPDATVEAFTPRGLRVSIPDQDGIKLFALHAKINEEMNGREAGTFSRDITKAKDGRWTFYDSQAKLAVGDTLYFWTFVDYFDGERKLGFVRDDQFFTITELLPKPGAKPPPASVPTVTPVTKSPSIDTGSNGGCKVSTTTVRGKNSCRGQLIFDSSFDQFAKNKANLWTIQRKFATGPDYEFVIYEDNPIVLSVENSRLAITPILTDSLYGEGFVVRPEGFDLGEKCTGVRASAECYQTALGWRIIPPVISSQLKTKGKFSFKYGKIEVRAKLPKGDWLYPELYLNSESEEYGSGYESGQIRIAFAAGNEGESRKLEGGVILGSIPAARKYAMKTIEKTQSWTDDFHNFSALWKPDSITLSVDNMVYGTIFPPEGGFASLATNLHLKNSDKWKSGTKIAPFDKEMHIVVGVGAGGHNFDDRSDGTKPWFNNQPISQKEFYKARNQWQSSWKTEAKLQVEYVKVWALD
;
A
#
# COMPACT_ATOMS: atom_id res chain seq x y z
N MET A 1 25.89 -62.57 -55.73
CA MET A 1 25.27 -63.40 -54.68
C MET A 1 26.06 -63.17 -53.39
N TYR A 2 25.37 -62.79 -52.31
CA TYR A 2 25.85 -62.57 -50.93
C TYR A 2 26.78 -61.39 -50.59
N MET A 3 26.10 -60.35 -50.10
CA MET A 3 26.46 -59.43 -49.03
C MET A 3 27.18 -60.07 -47.85
N TRP A 4 28.35 -59.54 -47.45
CA TRP A 4 28.90 -59.59 -46.08
C TRP A 4 29.75 -58.34 -45.80
N THR A 5 29.50 -57.77 -44.63
CA THR A 5 29.98 -56.52 -44.04
C THR A 5 31.47 -56.60 -43.66
N VAL A 6 32.23 -55.51 -43.87
CA VAL A 6 33.53 -55.29 -43.21
C VAL A 6 33.58 -53.87 -42.65
N CYS A 7 33.61 -53.80 -41.31
CA CYS A 7 33.82 -52.59 -40.52
C CYS A 7 35.22 -52.02 -40.73
N LEU A 8 35.30 -50.73 -41.04
CA LEU A 8 36.52 -49.93 -40.94
C LEU A 8 36.45 -49.10 -39.65
N VAL A 9 37.29 -49.48 -38.69
CA VAL A 9 37.50 -48.78 -37.42
C VAL A 9 38.34 -47.54 -37.72
N LEU A 10 37.73 -46.35 -37.63
CA LEU A 10 38.44 -45.09 -37.50
C LEU A 10 38.46 -44.72 -36.02
N ALA A 11 39.65 -44.87 -35.42
CA ALA A 11 39.94 -44.45 -34.06
C ALA A 11 39.79 -42.92 -33.94
N PHE A 12 38.67 -42.48 -33.37
CA PHE A 12 38.51 -41.10 -32.94
C PHE A 12 39.33 -40.92 -31.66
N CYS A 13 40.37 -40.10 -31.77
CA CYS A 13 41.11 -39.57 -30.63
C CYS A 13 40.12 -38.75 -29.80
N ALA A 14 39.61 -39.33 -28.72
CA ALA A 14 38.81 -38.62 -27.74
C ALA A 14 39.73 -37.63 -27.00
N CYS A 15 39.85 -36.43 -27.55
CA CYS A 15 40.01 -35.27 -26.69
C CYS A 15 38.73 -35.21 -25.86
N PHE A 16 38.78 -35.75 -24.64
CA PHE A 16 37.86 -35.36 -23.58
C PHE A 16 38.10 -33.88 -23.30
N SER A 17 37.51 -33.01 -24.12
CA SER A 17 37.09 -31.72 -23.61
C SER A 17 36.06 -32.03 -22.52
N HIS A 18 36.50 -31.93 -21.27
CA HIS A 18 35.59 -31.77 -20.15
C HIS A 18 34.81 -30.47 -20.41
N GLY A 19 33.70 -30.58 -21.12
CA GLY A 19 32.68 -29.53 -21.12
C GLY A 19 32.15 -29.49 -19.70
N GLN A 20 32.32 -28.35 -19.03
CA GLN A 20 31.54 -28.08 -17.83
C GLN A 20 30.07 -28.14 -18.25
N ASP A 21 29.29 -29.04 -17.66
CA ASP A 21 27.82 -29.04 -17.78
C ASP A 21 27.30 -27.71 -17.22
N GLY A 22 27.09 -26.74 -18.10
CA GLY A 22 26.49 -25.46 -17.77
C GLY A 22 24.97 -25.57 -17.77
N PHE A 23 24.32 -24.98 -16.77
CA PHE A 23 22.86 -24.88 -16.73
C PHE A 23 22.31 -24.09 -17.93
N GLU A 24 21.37 -24.68 -18.67
CA GLU A 24 20.68 -24.05 -19.80
C GLU A 24 19.22 -23.77 -19.44
N VAL A 25 18.77 -22.53 -19.69
CA VAL A 25 17.40 -22.11 -19.35
C VAL A 25 16.40 -22.71 -20.34
N PRO A 26 15.40 -23.49 -19.87
CA PRO A 26 14.36 -24.05 -20.73
C PRO A 26 13.55 -22.97 -21.47
N ASP A 27 13.05 -23.31 -22.66
CA ASP A 27 12.11 -22.45 -23.38
C ASP A 27 10.80 -22.27 -22.62
N ALA A 28 10.26 -21.05 -22.64
CA ALA A 28 8.98 -20.73 -22.03
C ALA A 28 7.82 -21.24 -22.89
N THR A 29 6.91 -21.99 -22.26
CA THR A 29 5.64 -22.41 -22.87
C THR A 29 4.59 -21.33 -22.65
N VAL A 30 3.96 -20.84 -23.71
CA VAL A 30 2.90 -19.81 -23.69
C VAL A 30 1.56 -20.45 -24.04
N GLU A 31 0.54 -20.20 -23.21
CA GLU A 31 -0.82 -20.71 -23.39
C GLU A 31 -1.84 -19.60 -23.14
N ALA A 32 -2.71 -19.35 -24.11
CA ALA A 32 -3.82 -18.41 -23.99
C ALA A 32 -5.14 -19.16 -23.83
N PHE A 33 -6.06 -18.65 -23.00
CA PHE A 33 -7.31 -19.32 -22.66
C PHE A 33 -8.56 -18.53 -23.05
N THR A 34 -9.62 -19.23 -23.46
CA THR A 34 -10.96 -18.65 -23.66
C THR A 34 -11.81 -18.75 -22.39
N PRO A 35 -12.59 -17.70 -22.02
CA PRO A 35 -12.72 -16.40 -22.68
C PRO A 35 -11.63 -15.38 -22.32
N ARG A 36 -10.74 -15.71 -21.39
CA ARG A 36 -9.59 -14.90 -20.94
C ARG A 36 -8.64 -15.77 -20.13
N GLY A 37 -7.35 -15.53 -20.26
CA GLY A 37 -6.28 -16.09 -19.46
C GLY A 37 -4.98 -16.18 -20.25
N LEU A 38 -3.86 -15.97 -19.58
CA LEU A 38 -2.52 -16.18 -20.11
C LEU A 38 -1.70 -16.97 -19.10
N ARG A 39 -1.10 -18.07 -19.53
CA ARG A 39 -0.12 -18.85 -18.76
C ARG A 39 1.19 -18.85 -19.52
N VAL A 40 2.28 -18.53 -18.84
CA VAL A 40 3.63 -18.68 -19.36
C VAL A 40 4.44 -19.45 -18.34
N SER A 41 5.15 -20.51 -18.74
CA SER A 41 5.84 -21.35 -17.78
C SER A 41 7.09 -22.02 -18.33
N ILE A 42 8.04 -22.30 -17.45
CA ILE A 42 9.19 -23.19 -17.71
C ILE A 42 9.11 -24.42 -16.79
N PRO A 43 9.62 -25.59 -17.21
CA PRO A 43 9.78 -26.73 -16.31
C PRO A 43 10.70 -26.38 -15.13
N ASP A 44 10.42 -26.98 -13.97
CA ASP A 44 11.29 -26.90 -12.81
C ASP A 44 12.54 -27.75 -13.02
N GLN A 45 13.68 -27.24 -12.58
CA GLN A 45 14.97 -27.94 -12.59
C GLN A 45 15.69 -27.63 -11.29
N ASP A 46 16.41 -28.61 -10.75
CA ASP A 46 17.18 -28.47 -9.53
C ASP A 46 18.15 -27.29 -9.65
N GLY A 47 18.08 -26.37 -8.70
CA GLY A 47 18.90 -25.16 -8.67
C GLY A 47 18.16 -23.89 -9.07
N ILE A 48 17.04 -23.96 -9.79
CA ILE A 48 16.22 -22.75 -10.06
C ILE A 48 15.64 -22.22 -8.75
N LYS A 49 15.77 -20.90 -8.53
CA LYS A 49 15.27 -20.19 -7.34
C LYS A 49 14.24 -19.12 -7.68
N LEU A 50 14.23 -18.61 -8.91
CA LEU A 50 13.29 -17.61 -9.38
C LEU A 50 13.13 -17.72 -10.90
N PHE A 51 11.91 -17.50 -11.37
CA PHE A 51 11.61 -17.26 -12.79
C PHE A 51 10.82 -15.96 -12.88
N ALA A 52 11.32 -14.97 -13.61
CA ALA A 52 10.59 -13.74 -13.90
C ALA A 52 10.13 -13.73 -15.36
N LEU A 53 8.92 -13.24 -15.57
CA LEU A 53 8.36 -12.96 -16.89
C LEU A 53 8.03 -11.48 -16.98
N HIS A 54 8.37 -10.88 -18.11
CA HIS A 54 8.00 -9.52 -18.50
C HIS A 54 7.50 -9.55 -19.94
N ALA A 55 6.25 -9.14 -20.19
CA ALA A 55 5.63 -9.31 -21.49
C ALA A 55 4.61 -8.21 -21.86
N LYS A 56 4.42 -7.98 -23.15
CA LYS A 56 3.39 -7.13 -23.77
C LYS A 56 2.66 -7.90 -24.89
N ILE A 57 1.44 -7.48 -25.23
CA ILE A 57 0.69 -8.02 -26.36
C ILE A 57 0.71 -7.00 -27.49
N ASN A 58 1.05 -7.45 -28.71
CA ASN A 58 1.05 -6.67 -29.96
C ASN A 58 1.95 -5.42 -29.95
N GLU A 59 2.90 -5.36 -29.02
CA GLU A 59 3.86 -4.28 -28.87
C GLU A 59 5.21 -4.91 -28.49
N GLU A 60 6.25 -4.64 -29.30
CA GLU A 60 7.62 -5.11 -29.03
C GLU A 60 8.15 -4.53 -27.71
N MET A 61 9.04 -5.28 -27.05
CA MET A 61 9.68 -4.84 -25.82
C MET A 61 10.79 -3.82 -26.14
N ASN A 62 10.80 -2.68 -25.48
CA ASN A 62 11.91 -1.73 -25.53
C ASN A 62 12.94 -2.07 -24.45
N GLY A 63 13.85 -2.97 -24.80
CA GLY A 63 14.83 -3.53 -23.85
C GLY A 63 14.16 -4.33 -22.73
N ARG A 64 14.67 -4.22 -21.50
CA ARG A 64 14.17 -4.97 -20.33
C ARG A 64 13.16 -4.19 -19.50
N GLU A 65 12.20 -3.58 -20.16
CA GLU A 65 11.07 -2.95 -19.48
C GLU A 65 10.14 -4.01 -18.87
N ALA A 66 9.34 -3.62 -17.88
CA ALA A 66 8.48 -4.56 -17.17
C ALA A 66 7.38 -5.18 -18.05
N GLY A 67 6.90 -4.44 -19.05
CA GLY A 67 5.75 -4.83 -19.88
C GLY A 67 4.41 -4.78 -19.14
N THR A 68 3.33 -5.15 -19.83
CA THR A 68 1.97 -5.25 -19.27
C THR A 68 1.84 -6.41 -18.29
N PHE A 69 2.55 -7.50 -18.53
CA PHE A 69 2.58 -8.70 -17.68
C PHE A 69 3.98 -8.85 -17.10
N SER A 70 4.14 -8.48 -15.83
CA SER A 70 5.42 -8.48 -15.14
C SER A 70 5.30 -9.18 -13.80
N ARG A 71 6.02 -10.28 -13.58
CA ARG A 71 6.01 -10.96 -12.27
C ARG A 71 7.21 -11.86 -12.05
N ASP A 72 7.69 -11.87 -10.81
CA ASP A 72 8.63 -12.85 -10.29
C ASP A 72 7.87 -14.05 -9.70
N ILE A 73 8.17 -15.23 -10.20
CA ILE A 73 7.70 -16.52 -9.69
C ILE A 73 8.81 -17.04 -8.79
N THR A 74 8.56 -17.05 -7.48
CA THR A 74 9.54 -17.43 -6.45
C THR A 74 9.41 -18.89 -5.98
N LYS A 75 8.48 -19.64 -6.58
CA LYS A 75 8.28 -21.05 -6.26
C LYS A 75 7.66 -21.83 -7.42
N ALA A 76 8.26 -22.98 -7.76
CA ALA A 76 7.65 -23.96 -8.65
C ALA A 76 6.42 -24.65 -8.00
N LYS A 77 5.42 -24.94 -8.83
CA LYS A 77 4.25 -25.75 -8.46
C LYS A 77 4.02 -26.78 -9.55
N ASP A 78 3.70 -28.01 -9.16
CA ASP A 78 3.43 -29.11 -10.08
C ASP A 78 4.55 -29.30 -11.13
N GLY A 79 5.81 -29.17 -10.68
CA GLY A 79 7.00 -29.32 -11.52
C GLY A 79 7.25 -28.18 -12.51
N ARG A 80 6.61 -27.01 -12.36
CA ARG A 80 6.79 -25.86 -13.27
C ARG A 80 6.83 -24.53 -12.54
N TRP A 81 7.60 -23.59 -13.09
CA TRP A 81 7.57 -22.17 -12.72
C TRP A 81 6.55 -21.46 -13.61
N THR A 82 5.44 -21.01 -13.03
CA THR A 82 4.27 -20.62 -13.81
C THR A 82 3.83 -19.18 -13.53
N PHE A 83 3.96 -18.34 -14.54
CA PHE A 83 3.16 -17.12 -14.67
C PHE A 83 1.74 -17.49 -15.07
N TYR A 84 0.75 -16.92 -14.42
CA TYR A 84 -0.65 -17.04 -14.80
C TYR A 84 -1.39 -15.75 -14.46
N ASP A 85 -2.05 -15.21 -15.48
CA ASP A 85 -2.99 -14.10 -15.38
C ASP A 85 -4.36 -14.59 -15.85
N SER A 86 -5.36 -14.52 -14.98
CA SER A 86 -6.72 -15.00 -15.28
C SER A 86 -7.59 -13.99 -16.04
N GLN A 87 -7.12 -12.74 -16.14
CA GLN A 87 -7.80 -11.59 -16.69
C GLN A 87 -7.27 -11.18 -18.07
N ALA A 88 -6.06 -11.60 -18.43
CA ALA A 88 -5.48 -11.38 -19.75
C ALA A 88 -6.43 -11.80 -20.87
N LYS A 89 -6.76 -10.87 -21.77
CA LYS A 89 -7.60 -11.14 -22.93
C LYS A 89 -6.70 -11.19 -24.15
N LEU A 90 -6.58 -12.37 -24.74
CA LEU A 90 -5.85 -12.60 -25.99
C LEU A 90 -6.80 -13.16 -27.03
N ALA A 91 -6.60 -12.77 -28.27
CA ALA A 91 -7.26 -13.30 -29.45
C ALA A 91 -6.27 -14.15 -30.28
N VAL A 92 -6.82 -15.03 -31.10
CA VAL A 92 -6.03 -15.71 -32.15
C VAL A 92 -5.48 -14.63 -33.09
N GLY A 93 -4.17 -14.65 -33.32
CA GLY A 93 -3.43 -13.66 -34.09
C GLY A 93 -2.67 -12.63 -33.25
N ASP A 94 -2.93 -12.52 -31.94
CA ASP A 94 -2.13 -11.67 -31.05
C ASP A 94 -0.70 -12.21 -30.91
N THR A 95 0.29 -11.33 -30.85
CA THR A 95 1.70 -11.69 -30.58
C THR A 95 2.10 -11.20 -29.19
N LEU A 96 2.51 -12.13 -28.33
CA LEU A 96 3.10 -11.83 -27.03
C LEU A 96 4.61 -11.59 -27.22
N TYR A 97 5.09 -10.39 -26.92
CA TYR A 97 6.52 -10.08 -26.85
C TYR A 97 6.97 -10.13 -25.40
N PHE A 98 8.08 -10.77 -25.10
CA PHE A 98 8.50 -10.99 -23.72
C PHE A 98 10.00 -11.21 -23.57
N TRP A 99 10.47 -11.01 -22.34
CA TRP A 99 11.76 -11.50 -21.89
C TRP A 99 11.58 -12.22 -20.56
N THR A 100 12.50 -13.14 -20.28
CA THR A 100 12.46 -13.96 -19.06
C THR A 100 13.79 -13.89 -18.33
N PHE A 101 13.73 -13.96 -17.00
CA PHE A 101 14.90 -14.08 -16.15
C PHE A 101 14.81 -15.28 -15.23
N VAL A 102 15.91 -16.00 -15.06
CA VAL A 102 16.00 -17.15 -14.16
C VAL A 102 17.15 -16.92 -13.18
N ASP A 103 16.84 -16.89 -11.88
CA ASP A 103 17.88 -17.07 -10.87
C ASP A 103 18.11 -18.57 -10.67
N TYR A 104 19.37 -18.97 -10.78
CA TYR A 104 19.83 -20.33 -10.60
C TYR A 104 20.94 -20.37 -9.54
N PHE A 105 20.98 -21.43 -8.75
CA PHE A 105 22.01 -21.69 -7.77
C PHE A 105 22.68 -23.02 -8.08
N ASP A 106 23.95 -22.97 -8.46
CA ASP A 106 24.74 -24.14 -8.89
C ASP A 106 25.28 -24.99 -7.72
N GLY A 107 25.01 -24.58 -6.48
CA GLY A 107 25.55 -25.18 -5.26
C GLY A 107 26.61 -24.32 -4.58
N GLU A 108 27.23 -23.38 -5.30
CA GLU A 108 28.29 -22.50 -4.78
C GLU A 108 27.97 -21.01 -4.95
N ARG A 109 27.37 -20.64 -6.09
CA ARG A 109 27.13 -19.26 -6.49
C ARG A 109 25.72 -19.09 -7.06
N LYS A 110 25.18 -17.89 -6.89
CA LYS A 110 23.94 -17.47 -7.52
C LYS A 110 24.27 -16.92 -8.92
N LEU A 111 23.64 -17.49 -9.94
CA LEU A 111 23.77 -17.10 -11.34
C LEU A 111 22.41 -16.60 -11.86
N GLY A 112 22.43 -15.56 -12.69
CA GLY A 112 21.24 -14.99 -13.29
C GLY A 112 21.29 -15.13 -14.81
N PHE A 113 20.26 -15.74 -15.38
CA PHE A 113 20.16 -15.98 -16.82
C PHE A 113 19.01 -15.18 -17.40
N VAL A 114 19.29 -14.39 -18.43
CA VAL A 114 18.27 -13.57 -19.11
C VAL A 114 18.11 -14.06 -20.54
N ARG A 115 16.86 -14.15 -21.00
CA ARG A 115 16.52 -14.37 -22.41
C ARG A 115 15.62 -13.23 -22.89
N ASP A 116 16.22 -12.34 -23.66
CA ASP A 116 15.58 -11.15 -24.23
C ASP A 116 14.92 -11.45 -25.58
N ASP A 117 14.14 -10.47 -26.08
CA ASP A 117 13.60 -10.41 -27.45
C ASP A 117 12.80 -11.65 -27.90
N GLN A 118 12.12 -12.32 -26.96
CA GLN A 118 11.26 -13.46 -27.28
C GLN A 118 9.89 -12.99 -27.75
N PHE A 119 9.27 -13.75 -28.64
CA PHE A 119 7.89 -13.50 -29.04
C PHE A 119 7.15 -14.82 -29.34
N PHE A 120 5.83 -14.79 -29.19
CA PHE A 120 4.95 -15.92 -29.47
C PHE A 120 3.60 -15.46 -30.00
N THR A 121 3.21 -15.92 -31.19
CA THR A 121 1.90 -15.61 -31.79
C THR A 121 0.87 -16.64 -31.37
N ILE A 122 -0.26 -16.17 -30.84
CA ILE A 122 -1.39 -16.99 -30.40
C ILE A 122 -2.08 -17.58 -31.62
N THR A 123 -1.91 -18.88 -31.84
CA THR A 123 -2.57 -19.62 -32.93
C THR A 123 -3.91 -20.24 -32.50
N GLU A 124 -4.11 -20.47 -31.20
CA GLU A 124 -5.32 -21.06 -30.63
C GLU A 124 -5.62 -20.56 -29.21
N LEU A 125 -6.88 -20.67 -28.78
CA LEU A 125 -7.31 -20.37 -27.40
C LEU A 125 -7.80 -21.64 -26.72
N LEU A 126 -7.13 -22.03 -25.64
CA LEU A 126 -7.44 -23.24 -24.90
C LEU A 126 -8.65 -23.04 -23.97
N PRO A 127 -9.50 -24.07 -23.76
CA PRO A 127 -10.46 -24.03 -22.67
C PRO A 127 -9.73 -23.96 -21.32
N LYS A 128 -10.26 -23.20 -20.36
CA LYS A 128 -9.64 -23.10 -19.03
C LYS A 128 -9.44 -24.48 -18.39
N PRO A 129 -8.30 -24.72 -17.71
CA PRO A 129 -8.05 -25.99 -17.03
C PRO A 129 -9.18 -26.26 -16.01
N GLY A 130 -9.92 -27.36 -16.20
CA GLY A 130 -11.06 -27.73 -15.36
C GLY A 130 -12.45 -27.27 -15.85
N ALA A 131 -12.55 -26.64 -17.02
CA ALA A 131 -13.85 -26.31 -17.62
C ALA A 131 -14.53 -27.56 -18.23
N LYS A 132 -15.71 -27.93 -17.71
CA LYS A 132 -16.60 -28.90 -18.38
C LYS A 132 -17.08 -28.32 -19.73
N PRO A 133 -17.24 -29.11 -20.79
CA PRO A 133 -17.75 -28.62 -22.06
C PRO A 133 -19.17 -28.02 -21.89
N PRO A 134 -19.49 -26.90 -22.54
CA PRO A 134 -20.78 -26.24 -22.36
C PRO A 134 -21.90 -27.01 -23.09
N PRO A 135 -23.08 -27.23 -22.47
CA PRO A 135 -24.30 -27.55 -23.20
C PRO A 135 -24.85 -26.29 -23.87
N ALA A 136 -25.41 -26.46 -25.06
CA ALA A 136 -25.90 -25.42 -25.94
C ALA A 136 -27.12 -24.66 -25.39
N SER A 137 -27.02 -23.32 -25.48
CA SER A 137 -28.07 -22.33 -25.81
C SER A 137 -29.37 -22.18 -24.96
N VAL A 138 -29.84 -20.91 -25.00
CA VAL A 138 -31.17 -20.31 -24.68
C VAL A 138 -31.41 -19.85 -23.21
N PRO A 139 -32.28 -18.83 -22.94
CA PRO A 139 -31.95 -17.39 -22.97
C PRO A 139 -32.32 -16.60 -21.68
N THR A 140 -31.77 -15.38 -21.61
CA THR A 140 -32.18 -14.15 -20.91
C THR A 140 -33.38 -14.17 -19.94
N VAL A 141 -33.11 -13.89 -18.65
CA VAL A 141 -34.02 -13.16 -17.74
C VAL A 141 -33.21 -12.18 -16.86
N THR A 142 -33.77 -10.98 -16.72
CA THR A 142 -33.34 -9.72 -16.07
C THR A 142 -32.91 -9.86 -14.59
N PRO A 143 -32.01 -9.00 -14.05
CA PRO A 143 -31.45 -9.18 -12.71
C PRO A 143 -32.40 -8.67 -11.62
N VAL A 144 -32.71 -9.52 -10.65
CA VAL A 144 -33.25 -9.11 -9.34
C VAL A 144 -32.15 -9.26 -8.31
N THR A 145 -31.78 -8.13 -7.73
CA THR A 145 -30.84 -7.96 -6.61
C THR A 145 -31.17 -8.90 -5.46
N LYS A 146 -30.26 -9.82 -5.14
CA LYS A 146 -30.13 -10.40 -3.79
C LYS A 146 -28.66 -10.43 -3.40
N SER A 147 -28.33 -9.68 -2.36
CA SER A 147 -27.09 -9.82 -1.60
C SER A 147 -26.88 -11.29 -1.20
N PRO A 148 -25.66 -11.84 -1.29
CA PRO A 148 -25.39 -13.16 -0.75
C PRO A 148 -25.49 -13.10 0.77
N SER A 149 -26.50 -13.78 1.30
CA SER A 149 -26.57 -14.21 2.69
C SER A 149 -25.34 -15.07 3.01
N ILE A 150 -24.79 -14.81 4.20
CA ILE A 150 -23.72 -15.57 4.84
C ILE A 150 -24.08 -17.06 4.87
N ASP A 151 -23.26 -17.87 4.19
CA ASP A 151 -23.37 -19.32 4.23
C ASP A 151 -22.66 -19.83 5.49
N THR A 152 -23.45 -20.22 6.48
CA THR A 152 -22.96 -20.95 7.65
C THR A 152 -22.92 -22.44 7.33
N GLY A 153 -21.72 -22.94 7.01
CA GLY A 153 -21.26 -24.25 7.45
C GLY A 153 -21.22 -25.37 6.40
N SER A 154 -20.00 -25.69 5.93
CA SER A 154 -19.50 -27.08 5.87
C SER A 154 -17.98 -27.12 5.57
N ASN A 155 -17.20 -27.50 6.57
CA ASN A 155 -15.92 -28.23 6.53
C ASN A 155 -14.96 -28.04 5.32
N GLY A 156 -14.45 -26.82 5.15
CA GLY A 156 -13.05 -26.61 4.77
C GLY A 156 -12.30 -26.14 6.01
N GLY A 157 -11.51 -27.01 6.64
CA GLY A 157 -10.85 -26.69 7.92
C GLY A 157 -10.09 -25.37 7.86
N CYS A 158 -10.48 -24.41 8.71
CA CYS A 158 -9.82 -23.11 8.85
C CYS A 158 -8.34 -23.35 9.19
N LYS A 159 -7.46 -23.16 8.20
CA LYS A 159 -6.02 -23.14 8.45
C LYS A 159 -5.69 -21.81 9.11
N VAL A 160 -5.17 -21.87 10.32
CA VAL A 160 -4.84 -20.69 11.13
C VAL A 160 -3.78 -19.85 10.42
N SER A 161 -4.04 -18.55 10.35
CA SER A 161 -3.10 -17.53 9.89
C SER A 161 -2.27 -17.01 11.06
N THR A 162 -1.09 -16.45 10.78
CA THR A 162 -0.34 -15.65 11.76
C THR A 162 -1.04 -14.32 12.07
N THR A 163 -2.05 -13.95 11.28
CA THR A 163 -2.88 -12.77 11.53
C THR A 163 -3.72 -12.92 12.79
N THR A 164 -3.67 -11.90 13.65
CA THR A 164 -4.59 -11.76 14.78
C THR A 164 -5.49 -10.54 14.62
N VAL A 165 -6.70 -10.63 15.18
CA VAL A 165 -7.66 -9.54 15.29
C VAL A 165 -8.09 -9.46 16.75
N ARG A 166 -7.76 -8.36 17.44
CA ARG A 166 -8.04 -8.17 18.87
C ARG A 166 -7.60 -9.36 19.73
N GLY A 167 -6.42 -9.89 19.44
CA GLY A 167 -5.80 -11.04 20.09
C GLY A 167 -6.34 -12.41 19.66
N LYS A 168 -7.30 -12.48 18.73
CA LYS A 168 -7.89 -13.74 18.26
C LYS A 168 -7.32 -14.14 16.91
N ASN A 169 -7.07 -15.43 16.72
CA ASN A 169 -6.56 -15.97 15.45
C ASN A 169 -7.60 -15.83 14.33
N SER A 170 -7.11 -15.66 13.09
CA SER A 170 -7.93 -15.60 11.88
C SER A 170 -7.61 -16.76 10.92
N CYS A 171 -8.53 -17.08 10.03
CA CYS A 171 -8.28 -18.05 8.97
C CYS A 171 -7.46 -17.44 7.84
N ARG A 172 -6.61 -18.23 7.18
CA ARG A 172 -5.84 -17.81 6.02
C ARG A 172 -6.73 -17.24 4.91
N GLY A 173 -6.34 -16.08 4.36
CA GLY A 173 -7.06 -15.38 3.29
C GLY A 173 -8.41 -14.77 3.69
N GLN A 174 -8.83 -14.89 4.96
CA GLN A 174 -10.12 -14.40 5.43
C GLN A 174 -10.20 -12.88 5.35
N LEU A 175 -11.29 -12.35 4.80
CA LEU A 175 -11.67 -10.94 4.95
C LEU A 175 -12.07 -10.69 6.41
N ILE A 176 -11.25 -9.94 7.13
CA ILE A 176 -11.39 -9.70 8.58
C ILE A 176 -11.91 -8.30 8.91
N PHE A 177 -11.90 -7.39 7.94
CA PHE A 177 -12.52 -6.07 8.04
C PHE A 177 -13.02 -5.63 6.68
N ASP A 178 -14.26 -5.16 6.63
CA ASP A 178 -14.87 -4.55 5.44
C ASP A 178 -15.67 -3.34 5.89
N SER A 179 -15.21 -2.15 5.48
CA SER A 179 -15.90 -0.89 5.72
C SER A 179 -16.17 -0.21 4.38
N SER A 180 -17.34 -0.49 3.80
CA SER A 180 -17.94 0.40 2.80
C SER A 180 -18.69 1.54 3.49
N PHE A 181 -18.78 2.69 2.81
CA PHE A 181 -19.39 3.90 3.38
C PHE A 181 -20.85 4.10 2.97
N ASP A 182 -21.46 3.17 2.22
CA ASP A 182 -22.90 3.18 1.85
C ASP A 182 -23.83 3.35 3.05
N GLN A 183 -23.47 2.74 4.18
CA GLN A 183 -24.24 2.79 5.43
C GLN A 183 -23.44 3.41 6.57
N PHE A 184 -22.55 4.36 6.25
CA PHE A 184 -21.67 4.96 7.24
C PHE A 184 -22.43 5.47 8.47
N ALA A 185 -23.58 6.15 8.31
CA ALA A 185 -24.36 6.64 9.46
C ALA A 185 -24.77 5.51 10.44
N LYS A 186 -25.08 4.32 9.94
CA LYS A 186 -25.46 3.14 10.75
C LYS A 186 -24.23 2.44 11.34
N ASN A 187 -23.18 2.29 10.54
CA ASN A 187 -21.99 1.49 10.90
C ASN A 187 -20.88 2.31 11.60
N LYS A 188 -20.94 3.65 11.52
CA LYS A 188 -19.97 4.60 12.09
C LYS A 188 -19.70 4.26 13.55
N ALA A 189 -20.74 4.13 14.38
CA ALA A 189 -20.58 3.84 15.79
C ALA A 189 -19.89 2.49 16.07
N ASN A 190 -20.00 1.51 15.17
CA ASN A 190 -19.46 0.16 15.37
C ASN A 190 -18.01 0.01 14.89
N LEU A 191 -17.64 0.71 13.82
CA LEU A 191 -16.32 0.54 13.19
C LEU A 191 -15.37 1.70 13.47
N TRP A 192 -15.88 2.93 13.59
CA TRP A 192 -15.06 4.14 13.57
C TRP A 192 -15.35 5.06 14.75
N THR A 193 -14.30 5.63 15.32
CA THR A 193 -14.38 6.75 16.26
C THR A 193 -13.89 7.98 15.53
N ILE A 194 -14.76 8.97 15.36
CA ILE A 194 -14.34 10.27 14.83
C ILE A 194 -13.64 11.04 15.94
N GLN A 195 -12.51 11.63 15.60
CA GLN A 195 -11.72 12.42 16.52
C GLN A 195 -12.33 13.81 16.66
N ARG A 196 -12.40 14.26 17.90
CA ARG A 196 -12.71 15.64 18.28
C ARG A 196 -11.57 16.16 19.14
N LYS A 197 -10.55 16.73 18.50
CA LYS A 197 -9.34 17.20 19.21
C LYS A 197 -8.53 18.18 18.38
N PHE A 198 -7.74 19.01 19.07
CA PHE A 198 -6.65 19.74 18.43
C PHE A 198 -5.54 18.76 18.06
N ALA A 199 -4.99 18.90 16.85
CA ALA A 199 -3.78 18.20 16.49
C ALA A 199 -2.59 18.72 17.32
N THR A 200 -1.70 17.80 17.68
CA THR A 200 -0.55 18.04 18.57
C THR A 200 0.67 17.29 18.02
N GLY A 201 1.76 17.22 18.78
CA GLY A 201 2.94 16.45 18.37
C GLY A 201 2.60 14.97 18.12
N PRO A 202 3.43 14.26 17.33
CA PRO A 202 4.72 14.69 16.79
C PRO A 202 4.65 15.41 15.43
N ASP A 203 3.47 15.55 14.82
CA ASP A 203 3.32 16.13 13.48
C ASP A 203 2.92 17.60 13.50
N TYR A 204 2.36 18.06 14.62
CA TYR A 204 2.00 19.46 14.85
C TYR A 204 1.16 20.01 13.69
N GLU A 205 0.17 19.23 13.25
CA GLU A 205 -0.74 19.61 12.17
C GLU A 205 -1.49 20.89 12.55
N PHE A 206 -1.85 21.69 11.54
CA PHE A 206 -2.50 22.98 11.73
C PHE A 206 -4.03 22.83 11.78
N VAL A 207 -4.48 21.72 12.37
CA VAL A 207 -5.83 21.19 12.24
C VAL A 207 -6.50 21.02 13.60
N ILE A 208 -7.80 21.29 13.64
CA ILE A 208 -8.73 20.81 14.66
C ILE A 208 -9.57 19.73 14.00
N TYR A 209 -9.50 18.51 14.53
CA TYR A 209 -10.37 17.42 14.09
C TYR A 209 -11.73 17.54 14.75
N GLU A 210 -12.80 17.49 13.96
CA GLU A 210 -14.19 17.60 14.42
C GLU A 210 -15.12 16.60 13.71
N ASP A 211 -16.23 16.27 14.37
CA ASP A 211 -17.38 15.56 13.77
C ASP A 211 -18.41 16.60 13.28
N ASN A 212 -18.12 17.22 12.14
CA ASN A 212 -18.95 18.27 11.56
C ASN A 212 -19.42 17.88 10.15
N PRO A 213 -20.73 17.94 9.83
CA PRO A 213 -21.26 17.50 8.54
C PRO A 213 -20.80 18.32 7.33
N ILE A 214 -20.29 19.55 7.53
CA ILE A 214 -19.68 20.37 6.46
C ILE A 214 -18.34 19.78 6.03
N VAL A 215 -17.61 19.20 6.99
CA VAL A 215 -16.24 18.71 6.83
C VAL A 215 -16.21 17.22 6.58
N LEU A 216 -17.11 16.46 7.22
CA LEU A 216 -17.24 15.02 7.10
C LEU A 216 -18.64 14.66 6.60
N SER A 217 -18.69 14.15 5.38
CA SER A 217 -19.94 13.73 4.74
C SER A 217 -19.79 12.37 4.07
N VAL A 218 -20.90 11.85 3.54
CA VAL A 218 -20.89 10.72 2.60
C VAL A 218 -21.51 11.19 1.30
N GLU A 219 -20.74 11.10 0.22
CA GLU A 219 -21.12 11.52 -1.12
C GLU A 219 -21.03 10.31 -2.05
N ASN A 220 -22.13 9.94 -2.71
CA ASN A 220 -22.14 8.80 -3.64
C ASN A 220 -21.54 7.52 -3.01
N SER A 221 -21.98 7.21 -1.80
CA SER A 221 -21.50 6.07 -1.00
C SER A 221 -20.01 6.09 -0.61
N ARG A 222 -19.35 7.24 -0.71
CA ARG A 222 -17.94 7.41 -0.35
C ARG A 222 -17.85 8.36 0.83
N LEU A 223 -16.98 8.04 1.79
CA LEU A 223 -16.59 9.01 2.82
C LEU A 223 -15.95 10.20 2.12
N ALA A 224 -16.32 11.42 2.48
CA ALA A 224 -15.69 12.64 2.01
C ALA A 224 -15.23 13.47 3.21
N ILE A 225 -13.94 13.82 3.24
CA ILE A 225 -13.34 14.70 4.25
C ILE A 225 -12.83 15.96 3.56
N THR A 226 -13.51 17.07 3.75
CA THR A 226 -13.25 18.37 3.12
C THR A 226 -12.73 19.36 4.16
N PRO A 227 -11.41 19.54 4.31
CA PRO A 227 -10.87 20.56 5.19
C PRO A 227 -11.33 21.97 4.80
N ILE A 228 -11.61 22.79 5.81
CA ILE A 228 -12.02 24.20 5.65
C ILE A 228 -11.24 25.09 6.60
N LEU A 229 -11.25 26.41 6.38
CA LEU A 229 -10.71 27.34 7.36
C LEU A 229 -11.58 27.34 8.63
N THR A 230 -10.93 27.39 9.79
CA THR A 230 -11.60 27.54 11.08
C THR A 230 -12.49 28.78 11.12
N ASP A 231 -12.01 29.89 10.56
CA ASP A 231 -12.78 31.13 10.45
C ASP A 231 -14.05 30.99 9.60
N SER A 232 -14.08 30.08 8.61
CA SER A 232 -15.27 29.84 7.79
C SER A 232 -16.39 29.18 8.60
N LEU A 233 -16.06 28.45 9.66
CA LEU A 233 -17.04 27.79 10.51
C LEU A 233 -17.45 28.65 11.71
N TYR A 234 -16.51 29.40 12.28
CA TYR A 234 -16.74 30.11 13.54
C TYR A 234 -16.68 31.64 13.46
N GLY A 235 -16.43 32.20 12.28
CA GLY A 235 -16.37 33.64 12.03
C GLY A 235 -14.96 34.17 11.81
N GLU A 236 -14.85 35.27 11.07
CA GLU A 236 -13.57 35.92 10.77
C GLU A 236 -12.84 36.34 12.05
N GLY A 237 -11.53 36.05 12.11
CA GLY A 237 -10.69 36.39 13.26
C GLY A 237 -10.83 35.45 14.44
N PHE A 238 -11.61 34.37 14.33
CA PHE A 238 -11.74 33.37 15.40
C PHE A 238 -10.39 32.82 15.83
N VAL A 239 -9.48 32.57 14.88
CA VAL A 239 -8.20 31.94 15.19
C VAL A 239 -7.27 32.78 16.07
N VAL A 240 -7.46 34.11 16.12
CA VAL A 240 -6.62 35.05 16.89
C VAL A 240 -7.29 35.56 18.17
N ARG A 241 -8.50 35.11 18.48
CA ARG A 241 -9.29 35.65 19.58
C ARG A 241 -8.75 35.22 20.97
N PRO A 242 -8.80 36.09 21.99
CA PRO A 242 -8.20 35.80 23.30
C PRO A 242 -9.00 34.79 24.15
N GLU A 243 -10.29 34.57 23.87
CA GLU A 243 -11.20 33.76 24.71
C GLU A 243 -10.92 32.25 24.68
N GLY A 244 -9.95 31.82 23.87
CA GLY A 244 -9.62 30.42 23.68
C GLY A 244 -10.71 29.61 22.98
N PHE A 245 -10.45 28.31 22.87
CA PHE A 245 -11.39 27.36 22.29
C PHE A 245 -11.31 26.03 23.05
N ASP A 246 -12.45 25.69 23.67
CA ASP A 246 -12.67 24.44 24.38
C ASP A 246 -13.58 23.52 23.53
N LEU A 247 -13.12 22.29 23.30
CA LEU A 247 -13.90 21.25 22.61
C LEU A 247 -14.90 20.56 23.56
N GLY A 248 -14.84 20.88 24.85
CA GLY A 248 -15.75 20.42 25.89
C GLY A 248 -15.69 18.91 26.12
N GLU A 249 -16.75 18.36 26.70
CA GLU A 249 -16.80 16.96 27.14
C GLU A 249 -16.69 15.93 26.02
N LYS A 250 -17.02 16.32 24.78
CA LYS A 250 -16.94 15.45 23.61
C LYS A 250 -15.53 15.35 23.04
N CYS A 251 -14.54 16.04 23.62
CA CYS A 251 -13.15 15.91 23.19
C CYS A 251 -12.69 14.44 23.30
N THR A 252 -12.09 13.92 22.23
CA THR A 252 -11.53 12.57 22.17
C THR A 252 -10.04 12.52 22.46
N GLY A 253 -9.40 13.68 22.67
CA GLY A 253 -8.01 13.78 23.08
C GLY A 253 -7.82 13.53 24.58
N VAL A 254 -6.59 13.71 25.05
CA VAL A 254 -6.29 13.66 26.48
C VAL A 254 -7.01 14.81 27.20
N ARG A 255 -7.87 14.49 28.16
CA ARG A 255 -8.62 15.50 28.94
C ARG A 255 -7.68 16.48 29.63
N ALA A 256 -8.12 17.73 29.75
CA ALA A 256 -7.35 18.83 30.37
C ALA A 256 -5.94 19.02 29.76
N SER A 257 -5.78 18.73 28.46
CA SER A 257 -4.55 18.94 27.72
C SER A 257 -4.76 19.87 26.52
N ALA A 258 -3.67 20.22 25.83
CA ALA A 258 -3.70 20.98 24.58
C ALA A 258 -4.49 20.29 23.45
N GLU A 259 -4.85 19.01 23.59
CA GLU A 259 -5.73 18.30 22.66
C GLU A 259 -7.21 18.66 22.82
N CYS A 260 -7.62 19.23 23.96
CA CYS A 260 -9.02 19.57 24.23
C CYS A 260 -9.28 21.06 24.45
N TYR A 261 -8.26 21.82 24.85
CA TYR A 261 -8.37 23.26 25.06
C TYR A 261 -7.11 23.98 24.58
N GLN A 262 -7.30 25.05 23.81
CA GLN A 262 -6.21 25.93 23.40
C GLN A 262 -6.61 27.40 23.53
N THR A 263 -5.64 28.27 23.79
CA THR A 263 -5.79 29.72 23.78
C THR A 263 -4.86 30.34 22.75
N ALA A 264 -5.33 31.38 22.07
CA ALA A 264 -4.45 32.26 21.31
C ALA A 264 -3.70 33.17 22.30
N LEU A 265 -2.37 33.18 22.21
CA LEU A 265 -1.49 33.97 23.09
C LEU A 265 -0.31 34.49 22.28
N GLY A 266 -0.37 35.76 21.85
CA GLY A 266 0.70 36.48 21.15
C GLY A 266 1.14 35.85 19.82
N TRP A 267 2.08 34.92 19.90
CA TRP A 267 2.61 34.14 18.77
C TRP A 267 1.78 32.90 18.42
N ARG A 268 0.99 32.37 19.36
CA ARG A 268 0.15 31.19 19.16
C ARG A 268 -1.26 31.60 18.75
N ILE A 269 -1.79 30.93 17.73
CA ILE A 269 -3.18 31.05 17.27
C ILE A 269 -3.90 29.71 17.49
N ILE A 270 -5.22 29.72 17.48
CA ILE A 270 -6.00 28.48 17.33
C ILE A 270 -5.72 27.90 15.94
N PRO A 271 -5.64 26.56 15.77
CA PRO A 271 -5.29 26.00 14.48
C PRO A 271 -6.24 26.48 13.37
N PRO A 272 -5.68 26.92 12.23
CA PRO A 272 -6.43 27.63 11.19
C PRO A 272 -7.31 26.75 10.30
N VAL A 273 -7.23 25.42 10.43
CA VAL A 273 -7.96 24.46 9.61
C VAL A 273 -8.85 23.58 10.49
N ILE A 274 -10.09 23.34 10.04
CA ILE A 274 -10.96 22.28 10.56
C ILE A 274 -10.92 21.12 9.56
N SER A 275 -10.73 19.91 10.05
CA SER A 275 -10.76 18.67 9.26
C SER A 275 -11.43 17.55 10.07
N SER A 276 -11.40 16.32 9.56
CA SER A 276 -11.85 15.14 10.29
C SER A 276 -10.83 14.00 10.20
N GLN A 277 -10.81 13.18 11.25
CA GLN A 277 -9.98 11.98 11.36
C GLN A 277 -10.81 10.89 12.03
N LEU A 278 -10.78 9.69 11.46
CA LEU A 278 -11.50 8.51 11.92
C LEU A 278 -10.48 7.46 12.32
N LYS A 279 -10.75 6.74 13.43
CA LYS A 279 -9.90 5.65 13.91
C LYS A 279 -10.71 4.42 14.26
N THR A 280 -10.15 3.24 14.05
CA THR A 280 -10.76 1.99 14.52
C THR A 280 -10.32 1.58 15.93
N LYS A 281 -9.52 2.41 16.62
CA LYS A 281 -9.00 2.11 17.97
C LYS A 281 -10.11 1.69 18.93
N GLY A 282 -9.89 0.60 19.67
CA GLY A 282 -10.87 -0.01 20.58
C GLY A 282 -12.02 -0.76 19.90
N LYS A 283 -12.18 -0.67 18.57
CA LYS A 283 -13.25 -1.29 17.78
C LYS A 283 -12.70 -2.41 16.90
N PHE A 284 -11.63 -2.12 16.16
CA PHE A 284 -10.92 -3.06 15.31
C PHE A 284 -9.40 -2.76 15.34
N SER A 285 -8.62 -3.78 15.64
CA SER A 285 -7.16 -3.80 15.55
C SER A 285 -6.74 -5.16 15.00
N PHE A 286 -5.67 -5.18 14.22
CA PHE A 286 -5.12 -6.42 13.69
C PHE A 286 -3.60 -6.41 13.73
N LYS A 287 -3.01 -7.60 13.75
CA LYS A 287 -1.58 -7.78 13.56
C LYS A 287 -1.34 -8.69 12.37
N TYR A 288 -0.55 -8.20 11.42
CA TYR A 288 -0.23 -8.83 10.14
C TYR A 288 -1.44 -9.05 9.24
N GLY A 289 -1.29 -8.84 7.94
CA GLY A 289 -2.38 -8.94 6.97
C GLY A 289 -2.14 -8.03 5.77
N LYS A 290 -3.09 -8.04 4.83
CA LYS A 290 -3.15 -7.06 3.75
C LYS A 290 -4.24 -6.06 4.07
N ILE A 291 -3.90 -4.78 4.18
CA ILE A 291 -4.89 -3.69 4.13
C ILE A 291 -4.92 -3.10 2.73
N GLU A 292 -6.11 -2.78 2.25
CA GLU A 292 -6.35 -2.02 1.02
C GLU A 292 -7.34 -0.88 1.31
N VAL A 293 -6.98 0.32 0.87
CA VAL A 293 -7.79 1.53 0.94
C VAL A 293 -8.00 2.03 -0.48
N ARG A 294 -9.26 2.03 -0.94
CA ARG A 294 -9.61 2.64 -2.22
C ARG A 294 -10.01 4.09 -1.99
N ALA A 295 -9.17 5.02 -2.43
CA ALA A 295 -9.35 6.43 -2.16
C ALA A 295 -8.86 7.34 -3.29
N LYS A 296 -9.43 8.55 -3.34
CA LYS A 296 -8.90 9.70 -4.09
C LYS A 296 -8.34 10.69 -3.08
N LEU A 297 -7.05 10.99 -3.19
CA LEU A 297 -6.31 11.80 -2.22
C LEU A 297 -6.63 13.31 -2.36
N PRO A 298 -6.55 14.11 -1.28
CA PRO A 298 -6.89 15.54 -1.33
C PRO A 298 -5.92 16.33 -2.19
N LYS A 299 -6.44 17.19 -3.08
CA LYS A 299 -5.67 18.11 -3.91
C LYS A 299 -5.79 19.55 -3.37
N GLY A 300 -4.67 20.21 -3.14
CA GLY A 300 -4.63 21.55 -2.58
C GLY A 300 -3.37 21.75 -1.76
N ASP A 301 -2.82 22.94 -1.82
CA ASP A 301 -1.57 23.27 -1.16
C ASP A 301 -1.65 22.98 0.34
N TRP A 302 -0.61 22.33 0.85
CA TRP A 302 -0.42 22.00 2.26
C TRP A 302 -1.40 20.98 2.83
N LEU A 303 -2.25 20.34 2.01
CA LEU A 303 -3.09 19.22 2.41
C LEU A 303 -2.37 17.89 2.20
N TYR A 304 -2.73 16.90 3.00
CA TYR A 304 -2.29 15.52 2.80
C TYR A 304 -3.26 14.52 3.40
N PRO A 305 -3.35 13.30 2.84
CA PRO A 305 -4.16 12.25 3.41
C PRO A 305 -3.47 11.63 4.63
N GLU A 306 -4.28 11.22 5.59
CA GLU A 306 -3.85 10.39 6.71
C GLU A 306 -4.38 8.97 6.48
N LEU A 307 -3.60 8.15 5.77
CA LEU A 307 -3.91 6.74 5.54
C LEU A 307 -2.82 5.89 6.16
N TYR A 308 -3.00 5.54 7.44
CA TYR A 308 -1.98 4.84 8.20
C TYR A 308 -2.54 3.91 9.27
N LEU A 309 -1.68 3.05 9.77
CA LEU A 309 -1.92 2.22 10.94
C LEU A 309 -1.11 2.76 12.11
N ASN A 310 -1.73 2.89 13.28
CA ASN A 310 -1.06 3.20 14.55
C ASN A 310 -1.25 2.04 15.53
N SER A 311 -0.32 1.86 16.45
CA SER A 311 -0.47 0.81 17.48
C SER A 311 -1.76 0.98 18.31
N GLU A 312 -2.42 -0.14 18.60
CA GLU A 312 -3.58 -0.17 19.51
C GLU A 312 -3.16 0.21 20.93
N SER A 313 -2.00 -0.29 21.36
CA SER A 313 -1.36 -0.06 22.67
C SER A 313 -0.01 0.65 22.52
N GLU A 314 0.34 1.54 23.46
CA GLU A 314 1.62 2.25 23.46
C GLU A 314 2.74 1.45 24.17
N GLU A 315 2.84 0.14 23.88
CA GLU A 315 3.76 -0.78 24.57
C GLU A 315 5.24 -0.39 24.41
N TYR A 316 5.62 0.14 23.26
CA TYR A 316 6.99 0.57 22.98
C TYR A 316 7.24 2.05 23.27
N GLY A 317 6.21 2.80 23.68
CA GLY A 317 6.27 4.22 23.96
C GLY A 317 5.18 5.02 23.25
N SER A 318 5.23 6.33 23.45
CA SER A 318 4.22 7.26 22.95
C SER A 318 4.32 7.50 21.45
N GLY A 319 3.19 7.53 20.75
CA GLY A 319 3.13 7.87 19.32
C GLY A 319 4.05 7.00 18.44
N TYR A 320 4.98 7.64 17.72
CA TYR A 320 5.90 6.96 16.80
C TYR A 320 6.85 5.96 17.45
N GLU A 321 7.05 6.03 18.76
CA GLU A 321 7.81 5.02 19.48
C GLU A 321 7.12 3.65 19.46
N SER A 322 5.80 3.61 19.30
CA SER A 322 5.03 2.37 19.04
C SER A 322 4.74 2.12 17.56
N GLY A 323 5.39 2.89 16.67
CA GLY A 323 5.33 2.69 15.23
C GLY A 323 4.07 3.25 14.57
N GLN A 324 4.27 3.77 13.37
CA GLN A 324 3.20 4.05 12.40
C GLN A 324 3.54 3.42 11.05
N ILE A 325 2.60 2.69 10.46
CA ILE A 325 2.69 2.20 9.07
C ILE A 325 1.88 3.12 8.18
N ARG A 326 2.55 3.92 7.36
CA ARG A 326 1.93 4.82 6.39
C ARG A 326 1.66 4.07 5.09
N ILE A 327 0.39 3.89 4.76
CA ILE A 327 -0.06 3.11 3.59
C ILE A 327 0.11 3.93 2.31
N ALA A 328 -0.29 5.20 2.36
CA ALA A 328 -0.17 6.14 1.26
C ALA A 328 -0.13 7.58 1.76
N PHE A 329 0.72 8.38 1.13
CA PHE A 329 0.86 9.81 1.35
C PHE A 329 1.28 10.48 0.05
N ALA A 330 0.55 11.51 -0.34
CA ALA A 330 0.97 12.43 -1.39
C ALA A 330 0.60 13.83 -0.91
N ALA A 331 1.54 14.77 -1.01
CA ALA A 331 1.25 16.16 -0.75
C ALA A 331 0.25 16.68 -1.79
N GLY A 332 -0.74 17.45 -1.35
CA GLY A 332 -1.77 18.00 -2.23
C GLY A 332 -1.28 19.13 -3.13
N ASN A 333 -0.08 19.67 -2.87
CA ASN A 333 0.54 20.73 -3.66
C ASN A 333 0.71 20.33 -5.13
N GLU A 334 0.65 21.32 -6.01
CA GLU A 334 0.95 21.14 -7.42
C GLU A 334 2.41 20.67 -7.61
N GLY A 335 2.63 19.72 -8.52
CA GLY A 335 3.93 19.10 -8.76
C GLY A 335 4.30 18.02 -7.74
N GLU A 336 4.11 18.26 -6.44
CA GLU A 336 4.45 17.28 -5.39
C GLU A 336 3.47 16.09 -5.34
N SER A 337 2.22 16.34 -5.72
CA SER A 337 1.17 15.32 -5.81
C SER A 337 1.45 14.21 -6.84
N ARG A 338 2.50 14.35 -7.66
CA ARG A 338 3.05 13.31 -8.56
C ARG A 338 3.87 12.25 -7.84
N LYS A 339 4.25 12.51 -6.59
CA LYS A 339 5.04 11.63 -5.73
C LYS A 339 4.15 10.98 -4.69
N LEU A 340 4.07 9.65 -4.73
CA LEU A 340 3.41 8.84 -3.71
C LEU A 340 4.46 8.26 -2.78
N GLU A 341 4.22 8.36 -1.48
CA GLU A 341 5.08 7.86 -0.43
C GLU A 341 4.32 6.90 0.50
N GLY A 342 5.02 5.91 1.02
CA GLY A 342 4.53 5.02 2.06
C GLY A 342 5.70 4.32 2.74
N GLY A 343 5.45 3.69 3.89
CA GLY A 343 6.49 2.99 4.64
C GLY A 343 6.21 3.00 6.13
N VAL A 344 7.27 2.91 6.91
CA VAL A 344 7.17 2.94 8.37
C VAL A 344 7.91 4.12 9.00
N ILE A 345 7.28 4.74 9.99
CA ILE A 345 7.87 5.84 10.77
C ILE A 345 8.43 5.25 12.06
N LEU A 346 9.74 5.47 12.27
CA LEU A 346 10.47 4.94 13.43
C LEU A 346 10.63 5.96 14.57
N GLY A 347 10.41 7.25 14.29
CA GLY A 347 10.59 8.31 15.27
C GLY A 347 10.23 9.68 14.72
N SER A 348 10.24 10.70 15.57
CA SER A 348 9.78 12.06 15.22
C SER A 348 10.82 12.93 14.53
N ILE A 349 12.10 12.58 14.56
CA ILE A 349 13.14 13.36 13.87
C ILE A 349 13.15 13.05 12.36
N PRO A 350 13.58 13.99 11.49
CA PRO A 350 13.54 13.79 10.03
C PRO A 350 14.22 12.50 9.54
N ALA A 351 15.38 12.15 10.09
CA ALA A 351 16.10 10.92 9.73
C ALA A 351 15.27 9.66 10.04
N ALA A 352 14.65 9.60 11.21
CA ALA A 352 13.82 8.48 11.64
C ALA A 352 12.47 8.38 10.90
N ARG A 353 11.92 9.54 10.48
CA ARG A 353 10.70 9.60 9.65
C ARG A 353 10.94 9.08 8.24
N LYS A 354 12.12 9.34 7.68
CA LYS A 354 12.45 9.04 6.26
C LYS A 354 13.12 7.69 6.04
N TYR A 355 13.76 7.12 7.07
CA TYR A 355 14.62 5.93 6.95
C TYR A 355 14.01 4.79 6.10
N ALA A 356 12.74 4.46 6.33
CA ALA A 356 12.06 3.34 5.67
C ALA A 356 10.90 3.78 4.76
N MET A 357 10.92 5.04 4.28
CA MET A 357 9.97 5.50 3.27
C MET A 357 10.34 4.96 1.89
N LYS A 358 9.32 4.64 1.11
CA LYS A 358 9.40 4.21 -0.29
C LYS A 358 8.58 5.19 -1.13
N THR A 359 8.99 5.35 -2.38
CA THR A 359 8.41 6.35 -3.27
C THR A 359 8.15 5.76 -4.64
N ILE A 360 7.07 6.18 -5.27
CA ILE A 360 6.83 6.05 -6.70
C ILE A 360 6.33 7.38 -7.27
N GLU A 361 6.81 7.70 -8.47
CA GLU A 361 6.46 8.93 -9.17
C GLU A 361 5.83 8.61 -10.53
N LYS A 362 4.89 9.45 -10.97
CA LYS A 362 4.32 9.40 -12.31
C LYS A 362 4.10 10.82 -12.84
N THR A 363 3.82 10.95 -14.14
CA THR A 363 3.59 12.27 -14.75
C THR A 363 2.29 12.94 -14.29
N GLN A 364 1.24 12.15 -14.06
CA GLN A 364 -0.06 12.59 -13.57
C GLN A 364 -0.06 12.68 -12.04
N SER A 365 -0.97 13.47 -11.45
CA SER A 365 -1.08 13.51 -10.00
C SER A 365 -1.69 12.21 -9.45
N TRP A 366 -1.27 11.79 -8.25
CA TRP A 366 -1.94 10.75 -7.46
C TRP A 366 -3.23 11.25 -6.81
N THR A 367 -3.54 12.55 -6.89
CA THR A 367 -4.76 13.17 -6.38
C THR A 367 -5.86 13.31 -7.45
N ASP A 368 -5.56 13.02 -8.73
CA ASP A 368 -6.52 13.22 -9.83
C ASP A 368 -7.60 12.12 -9.86
N ASP A 369 -7.26 10.88 -9.49
CA ASP A 369 -8.11 9.69 -9.62
C ASP A 369 -8.18 8.83 -8.34
N PHE A 370 -9.12 7.89 -8.32
CA PHE A 370 -9.17 6.85 -7.30
C PHE A 370 -8.11 5.79 -7.54
N HIS A 371 -7.42 5.42 -6.48
CA HIS A 371 -6.39 4.39 -6.48
C HIS A 371 -6.61 3.40 -5.34
N ASN A 372 -6.15 2.16 -5.52
CA ASN A 372 -6.14 1.13 -4.50
C ASN A 372 -4.78 1.12 -3.80
N PHE A 373 -4.68 1.79 -2.67
CA PHE A 373 -3.46 1.84 -1.85
C PHE A 373 -3.43 0.64 -0.91
N SER A 374 -2.34 -0.13 -0.91
CA SER A 374 -2.23 -1.36 -0.12
C SER A 374 -0.93 -1.43 0.68
N ALA A 375 -1.02 -2.06 1.85
CA ALA A 375 0.12 -2.53 2.62
C ALA A 375 -0.07 -4.00 2.99
N LEU A 376 0.82 -4.86 2.51
CA LEU A 376 0.95 -6.26 2.94
C LEU A 376 1.98 -6.32 4.07
N TRP A 377 1.49 -6.42 5.29
CA TRP A 377 2.27 -6.46 6.52
C TRP A 377 2.43 -7.90 7.00
N LYS A 378 3.66 -8.40 6.94
CA LYS A 378 4.08 -9.73 7.38
C LYS A 378 4.95 -9.65 8.63
N PRO A 379 5.19 -10.78 9.32
CA PRO A 379 6.09 -10.81 10.48
C PRO A 379 7.53 -10.33 10.21
N ASP A 380 7.97 -10.37 8.95
CA ASP A 380 9.35 -10.09 8.53
C ASP A 380 9.47 -8.91 7.55
N SER A 381 8.36 -8.37 7.06
CA SER A 381 8.37 -7.39 5.97
C SER A 381 7.07 -6.61 5.85
N ILE A 382 7.15 -5.41 5.27
CA ILE A 382 5.98 -4.61 4.88
C ILE A 382 6.13 -4.25 3.42
N THR A 383 5.21 -4.70 2.57
CA THR A 383 5.21 -4.41 1.13
C THR A 383 4.09 -3.44 0.78
N LEU A 384 4.43 -2.37 0.07
CA LEU A 384 3.52 -1.31 -0.32
C LEU A 384 3.16 -1.45 -1.80
N SER A 385 1.90 -1.18 -2.12
CA SER A 385 1.43 -1.21 -3.50
C SER A 385 0.37 -0.16 -3.77
N VAL A 386 0.29 0.28 -5.02
CA VAL A 386 -0.79 1.11 -5.54
C VAL A 386 -1.31 0.48 -6.82
N ASP A 387 -2.62 0.26 -6.93
CA ASP A 387 -3.26 -0.39 -8.08
C ASP A 387 -2.64 -1.75 -8.45
N ASN A 388 -2.30 -2.54 -7.42
CA ASN A 388 -1.59 -3.83 -7.52
C ASN A 388 -0.13 -3.75 -8.01
N MET A 389 0.42 -2.55 -8.23
CA MET A 389 1.83 -2.33 -8.51
C MET A 389 2.61 -2.16 -7.20
N VAL A 390 3.55 -3.07 -6.94
CA VAL A 390 4.47 -2.94 -5.80
C VAL A 390 5.48 -1.84 -6.09
N TYR A 391 5.61 -0.88 -5.17
CA TYR A 391 6.62 0.18 -5.27
C TYR A 391 7.67 0.16 -4.16
N GLY A 392 7.53 -0.75 -3.19
CA GLY A 392 8.58 -0.96 -2.21
C GLY A 392 8.26 -2.02 -1.18
N THR A 393 9.32 -2.69 -0.72
CA THR A 393 9.27 -3.59 0.43
C THR A 393 10.27 -3.10 1.47
N ILE A 394 9.82 -3.08 2.73
CA ILE A 394 10.60 -2.74 3.90
C ILE A 394 10.93 -4.05 4.63
N PHE A 395 12.21 -4.26 4.92
CA PHE A 395 12.70 -5.32 5.80
C PHE A 395 13.38 -4.69 7.00
N PRO A 396 13.23 -5.25 8.22
CA PRO A 396 14.08 -4.86 9.32
C PRO A 396 15.55 -5.26 9.03
N PRO A 397 16.54 -4.48 9.49
CA PRO A 397 17.95 -4.87 9.43
C PRO A 397 18.22 -6.22 10.14
N GLU A 398 19.42 -6.78 9.95
CA GLU A 398 19.80 -8.04 10.60
C GLU A 398 19.60 -8.00 12.14
N GLY A 399 19.94 -6.89 12.78
CA GLY A 399 19.72 -6.64 14.21
C GLY A 399 18.33 -6.10 14.59
N GLY A 400 17.38 -6.05 13.65
CA GLY A 400 16.07 -5.42 13.82
C GLY A 400 16.11 -3.89 13.75
N PHE A 401 14.96 -3.22 13.73
CA PHE A 401 14.95 -1.75 13.76
C PHE A 401 15.55 -1.16 15.04
N ALA A 402 15.55 -1.91 16.13
CA ALA A 402 16.22 -1.53 17.37
C ALA A 402 17.74 -1.32 17.19
N SER A 403 18.37 -1.96 16.21
CA SER A 403 19.80 -1.76 15.94
C SER A 403 20.11 -0.38 15.34
N LEU A 404 19.09 0.37 14.93
CA LEU A 404 19.23 1.73 14.38
C LEU A 404 19.17 2.82 15.46
N ALA A 405 19.03 2.42 16.74
CA ALA A 405 18.88 3.29 17.90
C ALA A 405 19.75 4.54 17.87
N THR A 406 21.06 4.32 17.74
CA THR A 406 22.08 5.39 17.79
C THR A 406 21.96 6.30 16.56
N ASN A 407 21.88 5.72 15.37
CA ASN A 407 21.90 6.46 14.11
C ASN A 407 20.64 7.29 13.87
N LEU A 408 19.50 6.84 14.42
CA LEU A 408 18.20 7.49 14.26
C LEU A 408 17.72 8.20 15.55
N HIS A 409 18.57 8.29 16.57
CA HIS A 409 18.25 8.87 17.89
C HIS A 409 16.92 8.38 18.47
N LEU A 410 16.68 7.07 18.40
CA LEU A 410 15.43 6.46 18.84
C LEU A 410 15.39 6.37 20.37
N LYS A 411 14.50 7.15 21.00
CA LYS A 411 14.41 7.31 22.46
C LYS A 411 14.10 6.01 23.22
N ASN A 412 13.32 5.10 22.64
CA ASN A 412 12.85 3.88 23.31
C ASN A 412 13.32 2.58 22.63
N SER A 413 14.44 2.62 21.91
CA SER A 413 14.97 1.45 21.20
C SER A 413 15.24 0.25 22.11
N ASP A 414 15.53 0.45 23.40
CA ASP A 414 15.69 -0.65 24.35
C ASP A 414 14.40 -1.45 24.56
N LYS A 415 13.23 -0.79 24.53
CA LYS A 415 11.95 -1.50 24.56
C LYS A 415 11.76 -2.32 23.29
N TRP A 416 12.19 -1.82 22.13
CA TRP A 416 12.06 -2.55 20.87
C TRP A 416 12.87 -3.85 20.85
N LYS A 417 14.00 -3.91 21.57
CA LYS A 417 14.80 -5.14 21.74
C LYS A 417 14.03 -6.28 22.43
N SER A 418 12.94 -5.96 23.15
CA SER A 418 12.05 -6.97 23.75
C SER A 418 11.06 -7.59 22.76
N GLY A 419 10.93 -7.01 21.56
CA GLY A 419 10.09 -7.51 20.49
C GLY A 419 10.84 -8.38 19.47
N THR A 420 10.19 -8.60 18.34
CA THR A 420 10.78 -9.25 17.16
C THR A 420 11.65 -8.26 16.36
N LYS A 421 12.33 -8.73 15.31
CA LYS A 421 13.16 -7.85 14.46
C LYS A 421 12.37 -6.71 13.81
N ILE A 422 11.07 -6.90 13.56
CA ILE A 422 10.20 -5.87 12.98
C ILE A 422 9.59 -4.93 14.03
N ALA A 423 9.86 -5.12 15.33
CA ALA A 423 9.42 -4.19 16.36
C ALA A 423 9.82 -2.74 16.00
N PRO A 424 8.91 -1.75 16.15
CA PRO A 424 7.67 -1.81 16.92
C PRO A 424 6.42 -2.31 16.16
N PHE A 425 6.58 -2.83 14.94
CA PHE A 425 5.47 -3.27 14.07
C PHE A 425 5.08 -4.74 14.27
N ASP A 426 5.19 -5.24 15.50
CA ASP A 426 4.87 -6.62 15.88
C ASP A 426 3.76 -6.70 16.95
N LYS A 427 3.03 -5.59 17.13
CA LYS A 427 1.83 -5.44 17.96
C LYS A 427 0.61 -5.17 17.09
N GLU A 428 -0.58 -5.31 17.65
CA GLU A 428 -1.80 -4.99 16.90
C GLU A 428 -1.91 -3.48 16.64
N MET A 429 -2.34 -3.13 15.43
CA MET A 429 -2.51 -1.76 14.99
C MET A 429 -3.94 -1.51 14.55
N HIS A 430 -4.43 -0.30 14.79
CA HIS A 430 -5.72 0.19 14.33
C HIS A 430 -5.55 1.10 13.12
N ILE A 431 -6.61 1.22 12.34
CA ILE A 431 -6.65 1.99 11.10
C ILE A 431 -6.98 3.44 11.42
N VAL A 432 -6.32 4.38 10.73
CA VAL A 432 -6.62 5.81 10.74
C VAL A 432 -6.86 6.30 9.31
N VAL A 433 -7.94 7.08 9.14
CA VAL A 433 -8.33 7.74 7.89
C VAL A 433 -8.65 9.20 8.21
N GLY A 434 -8.00 10.15 7.55
CA GLY A 434 -8.21 11.58 7.81
C GLY A 434 -7.54 12.49 6.80
N VAL A 435 -7.63 13.80 7.02
CA VAL A 435 -6.93 14.82 6.22
C VAL A 435 -6.20 15.78 7.15
N GLY A 436 -4.89 15.84 7.02
CA GLY A 436 -4.05 16.80 7.71
C GLY A 436 -3.80 18.05 6.86
N ALA A 437 -3.35 19.12 7.51
CA ALA A 437 -2.91 20.34 6.86
C ALA A 437 -1.68 20.93 7.55
N GLY A 438 -0.70 21.37 6.76
CA GLY A 438 0.54 21.97 7.26
C GLY A 438 1.32 21.06 8.23
N GLY A 439 1.98 21.67 9.21
CA GLY A 439 2.78 20.95 10.21
C GLY A 439 4.07 20.35 9.63
N HIS A 440 4.58 19.32 10.32
CA HIS A 440 5.90 18.71 10.08
C HIS A 440 5.92 17.67 8.95
N ASN A 441 4.77 17.39 8.33
CA ASN A 441 4.70 16.53 7.14
C ASN A 441 5.20 17.23 5.86
N PHE A 442 5.51 18.52 5.93
CA PHE A 442 6.21 19.26 4.89
C PHE A 442 7.62 19.61 5.37
N ASP A 443 8.63 19.20 4.60
CA ASP A 443 10.02 19.57 4.90
C ASP A 443 10.23 21.09 4.83
N ASP A 444 11.18 21.60 5.61
CA ASP A 444 11.56 23.01 5.54
C ASP A 444 12.32 23.28 4.24
N ARG A 445 12.02 24.43 3.61
CA ARG A 445 12.62 24.87 2.35
C ARG A 445 13.20 26.27 2.49
N SER A 446 14.37 26.50 1.91
CA SER A 446 15.03 27.81 1.88
C SER A 446 14.60 28.69 0.70
N ASP A 447 13.79 28.15 -0.22
CA ASP A 447 13.34 28.83 -1.44
C ASP A 447 12.14 29.78 -1.21
N GLY A 448 11.58 29.81 0.00
CA GLY A 448 10.44 30.64 0.36
C GLY A 448 9.09 30.12 -0.17
N THR A 449 9.04 28.96 -0.82
CA THR A 449 7.79 28.38 -1.32
C THR A 449 6.87 27.90 -0.19
N LYS A 450 7.46 27.44 0.92
CA LYS A 450 6.76 27.07 2.14
C LYS A 450 6.69 28.27 3.09
N PRO A 451 5.50 28.71 3.52
CA PRO A 451 5.35 29.94 4.30
C PRO A 451 5.76 29.82 5.78
N TRP A 452 6.11 28.63 6.27
CA TRP A 452 6.55 28.42 7.66
C TRP A 452 7.76 27.50 7.76
N PHE A 453 8.47 27.60 8.88
CA PHE A 453 9.48 26.62 9.28
C PHE A 453 8.95 25.76 10.44
N ASN A 454 9.23 24.47 10.41
CA ASN A 454 8.65 23.47 11.33
C ASN A 454 8.97 23.74 12.79
N ASN A 455 10.18 24.24 13.09
CA ASN A 455 10.63 24.47 14.45
C ASN A 455 10.36 25.91 14.95
N GLN A 456 9.63 26.73 14.19
CA GLN A 456 9.29 28.08 14.63
C GLN A 456 7.99 28.12 15.45
N PRO A 457 7.95 28.80 16.61
CA PRO A 457 6.75 28.95 17.42
C PRO A 457 5.56 29.62 16.71
N ILE A 458 5.84 30.40 15.67
CA ILE A 458 4.85 31.15 14.87
C ILE A 458 4.38 30.41 13.62
N SER A 459 4.78 29.14 13.41
CA SER A 459 4.54 28.40 12.17
C SER A 459 3.07 28.37 11.73
N GLN A 460 2.15 28.07 12.65
CA GLN A 460 0.69 28.13 12.41
C GLN A 460 0.23 29.54 11.99
N LYS A 461 0.78 30.58 12.63
CA LYS A 461 0.44 31.98 12.34
C LYS A 461 0.93 32.40 10.96
N GLU A 462 2.13 32.01 10.56
CA GLU A 462 2.67 32.30 9.23
C GLU A 462 1.91 31.56 8.13
N PHE A 463 1.55 30.28 8.36
CA PHE A 463 0.65 29.54 7.48
C PHE A 463 -0.69 30.28 7.27
N TYR A 464 -1.31 30.75 8.36
CA TYR A 464 -2.58 31.46 8.31
C TYR A 464 -2.49 32.84 7.64
N LYS A 465 -1.39 33.59 7.86
CA LYS A 465 -1.13 34.87 7.17
C LYS A 465 -0.95 34.67 5.67
N ALA A 466 -0.32 33.57 5.27
CA ALA A 466 -0.09 33.23 3.87
C ALA A 466 -1.34 32.68 3.15
N ARG A 467 -2.52 32.60 3.79
CA ARG A 467 -3.73 31.99 3.21
C ARG A 467 -4.12 32.53 1.83
N ASN A 468 -3.91 33.80 1.57
CA ASN A 468 -4.20 34.39 0.26
C ASN A 468 -3.33 33.81 -0.87
N GLN A 469 -2.21 33.15 -0.55
CA GLN A 469 -1.32 32.52 -1.52
C GLN A 469 -1.78 31.11 -1.89
N TRP A 470 -2.36 30.36 -0.93
CA TRP A 470 -2.62 28.93 -1.11
C TRP A 470 -4.11 28.55 -1.08
N GLN A 471 -4.99 29.35 -0.47
CA GLN A 471 -6.40 29.03 -0.29
C GLN A 471 -7.13 28.87 -1.63
N SER A 472 -6.71 29.58 -2.68
CA SER A 472 -7.28 29.47 -4.02
C SER A 472 -7.05 28.10 -4.68
N SER A 473 -6.09 27.31 -4.18
CA SER A 473 -5.87 25.92 -4.60
C SER A 473 -6.90 24.96 -3.98
N TRP A 474 -7.55 25.35 -2.87
CA TRP A 474 -8.53 24.52 -2.16
C TRP A 474 -9.91 24.63 -2.84
N LYS A 475 -10.06 23.92 -3.95
CA LYS A 475 -11.29 23.88 -4.75
C LYS A 475 -12.13 22.65 -4.39
N THR A 476 -13.07 22.27 -5.24
CA THR A 476 -13.91 21.07 -5.08
C THR A 476 -13.11 19.77 -4.84
N GLU A 477 -11.88 19.68 -5.35
CA GLU A 477 -11.00 18.51 -5.19
C GLU A 477 -10.15 18.52 -3.90
N ALA A 478 -10.30 19.56 -3.06
CA ALA A 478 -9.62 19.66 -1.76
C ALA A 478 -10.31 18.80 -0.70
N LYS A 479 -10.46 17.51 -1.00
CA LYS A 479 -11.05 16.51 -0.11
C LYS A 479 -10.46 15.13 -0.32
N LEU A 480 -10.34 14.37 0.76
CA LEU A 480 -10.13 12.94 0.68
C LEU A 480 -11.46 12.25 0.44
N GLN A 481 -11.54 11.40 -0.58
CA GLN A 481 -12.69 10.52 -0.78
C GLN A 481 -12.28 9.06 -0.60
N VAL A 482 -12.99 8.32 0.25
CA VAL A 482 -12.71 6.89 0.50
C VAL A 482 -13.93 6.05 0.15
N GLU A 483 -13.75 5.10 -0.77
CA GLU A 483 -14.80 4.19 -1.20
C GLU A 483 -14.93 3.00 -0.26
N TYR A 484 -13.80 2.39 0.10
CA TYR A 484 -13.76 1.33 1.10
C TYR A 484 -12.40 1.21 1.79
N VAL A 485 -12.43 0.54 2.95
CA VAL A 485 -11.25 -0.01 3.61
C VAL A 485 -11.48 -1.50 3.87
N LYS A 486 -10.57 -2.34 3.40
CA LYS A 486 -10.64 -3.79 3.57
C LYS A 486 -9.34 -4.35 4.14
N VAL A 487 -9.47 -5.37 4.98
CA VAL A 487 -8.32 -6.09 5.54
C VAL A 487 -8.50 -7.59 5.40
N TRP A 488 -7.48 -8.28 4.89
CA TRP A 488 -7.42 -9.73 4.78
C TRP A 488 -6.32 -10.30 5.66
N ALA A 489 -6.59 -11.44 6.28
CA ALA A 489 -5.59 -12.25 6.97
C ALA A 489 -4.58 -12.86 5.98
N LEU A 490 -3.34 -13.08 6.43
CA LEU A 490 -2.30 -13.69 5.60
C LEU A 490 -2.64 -15.14 5.22
N ASP A 491 -2.26 -15.55 4.02
CA ASP A 491 -2.49 -16.89 3.44
C ASP A 491 -1.63 -18.03 4.00
#